data_AF-A0A924A3V3-F1
#
_entry.id   AF-A0A924A3V3-F1
#
_cell.length_a   1.000
_cell.length_b   1.000
_cell.length_c   1.000
_cell.angle_alpha   90.00
_cell.angle_beta   90.00
_cell.angle_gamma   90.00
#
_symmetry.space_group_name_H-M   'P 1'
#
loop_
_entity.id
_entity.type
_entity.pdbx_description
1 polymer ?
#
loop_
_entity_poly.entity_id
_entity_poly.type
_entity_poly.pdbx_seq_one_letter_code
_entity_poly.pdbx_strand_id
1 'polypeptide(L)'
;MSWLKFKKSYLVFLILACGCSQNLLTNLSSKTTDEALLEDAQKAVNAQQYQSAIDIITLKVSSGGRSKVLAKEILASGYAGRCGLNFIDFVTSLSSTVSTSAFKIVSAPFVGRAIDPTSCLQSLNTLESIAPNASRTSSQNAFAAVVGMSLMGTGVRNSTDIDGINNYGDGTQDANGISCSLTNTQVDLIILGFGFMSQNFSALSSSQIGSNSQTSLNVIISKCVAIAGGSCSITDPASITNPIRDTIRDLMNTSDYGIGTFHPANDLAIPGSCP
;
A
#
# COMPACT_ATOMS: atom_id res chain seq x y z
N MET A 1 -56.80 57.98 24.53
CA MET A 1 -56.24 56.78 23.88
C MET A 1 -54.72 56.83 24.00
N SER A 2 -54.13 56.05 24.91
CA SER A 2 -52.69 55.81 24.95
C SER A 2 -52.43 54.40 25.47
N TRP A 3 -51.49 53.75 24.80
CA TRP A 3 -51.11 52.34 24.78
C TRP A 3 -50.44 51.83 26.09
N LEU A 4 -50.82 50.65 26.61
CA LEU A 4 -50.08 49.36 26.62
C LEU A 4 -48.62 49.44 27.16
N LYS A 5 -48.33 49.02 28.41
CA LYS A 5 -48.06 47.64 28.93
C LYS A 5 -46.98 46.84 28.16
N PHE A 6 -45.80 46.63 28.78
CA PHE A 6 -45.32 45.34 29.33
C PHE A 6 -43.82 45.46 29.69
N LYS A 7 -43.48 45.26 30.97
CA LYS A 7 -42.11 45.15 31.49
C LYS A 7 -41.87 43.69 31.91
N LYS A 8 -40.63 43.24 31.69
CA LYS A 8 -39.95 42.06 32.28
C LYS A 8 -40.34 40.68 31.72
N SER A 9 -39.55 40.20 30.75
CA SER A 9 -39.12 38.79 30.63
C SER A 9 -38.15 38.63 29.46
N TYR A 10 -36.88 39.00 29.61
CA TYR A 10 -35.79 38.61 28.70
C TYR A 10 -34.43 38.78 29.41
N LEU A 11 -34.04 37.83 30.27
CA LEU A 11 -32.69 37.78 30.83
C LEU A 11 -32.22 36.34 31.13
N VAL A 12 -32.47 35.40 30.23
CA VAL A 12 -31.92 34.02 30.34
C VAL A 12 -31.30 33.49 29.02
N PHE A 13 -31.36 34.24 27.91
CA PHE A 13 -30.94 33.73 26.59
C PHE A 13 -29.70 34.42 25.99
N LEU A 14 -28.77 34.91 26.83
CA LEU A 14 -27.59 35.65 26.37
C LEU A 14 -26.25 35.12 26.90
N ILE A 15 -26.17 33.83 27.24
CA ILE A 15 -24.90 33.15 27.64
C ILE A 15 -24.46 32.09 26.60
N LEU A 16 -25.25 31.85 25.55
CA LEU A 16 -24.97 30.80 24.54
C LEU A 16 -24.34 31.29 23.23
N ALA A 17 -23.98 32.58 23.10
CA ALA A 17 -23.55 33.16 21.83
C ALA A 17 -22.09 33.67 21.77
N CYS A 18 -21.27 33.42 22.79
CA CYS A 18 -19.86 33.86 22.82
C CYS A 18 -18.88 32.71 23.13
N GLY A 19 -18.89 31.67 22.28
CA GLY A 19 -18.03 30.49 22.46
C GLY A 19 -17.62 29.79 21.16
N CYS A 20 -17.30 30.53 20.09
CA CYS A 20 -16.83 29.96 18.83
C CYS A 20 -15.29 30.00 18.69
N SER A 21 -14.55 29.53 19.69
CA SER A 21 -13.13 29.24 19.47
C SER A 21 -12.57 28.07 20.28
N GLN A 22 -13.23 27.65 21.36
CA GLN A 22 -12.83 26.45 22.10
C GLN A 22 -14.06 25.73 22.65
N ASN A 23 -14.28 24.48 22.20
CA ASN A 23 -15.26 23.58 22.79
C ASN A 23 -14.91 23.40 24.28
N LEU A 24 -15.82 23.77 25.19
CA LEU A 24 -15.64 23.68 26.65
C LEU A 24 -15.24 22.25 27.12
N LEU A 25 -15.56 21.23 26.31
CA LEU A 25 -15.27 19.82 26.56
C LEU A 25 -13.86 19.38 26.13
N THR A 26 -13.09 20.21 25.40
CA THR A 26 -11.75 19.83 24.90
C THR A 26 -10.71 19.60 26.01
N ASN A 27 -10.92 20.19 27.19
CA ASN A 27 -10.10 19.97 28.39
C ASN A 27 -10.65 18.86 29.31
N LEU A 28 -11.86 18.34 29.04
CA LEU A 28 -12.49 17.27 29.83
C LEU A 28 -12.35 15.90 29.17
N SER A 29 -12.09 15.82 27.86
CA SER A 29 -11.77 14.55 27.21
C SER A 29 -10.34 14.12 27.53
N SER A 30 -10.17 12.96 28.15
CA SER A 30 -8.84 12.37 28.36
C SER A 30 -8.19 12.06 27.00
N LYS A 31 -7.07 12.72 26.70
CA LYS A 31 -6.28 12.51 25.46
C LYS A 31 -5.27 11.38 25.57
N THR A 32 -5.23 10.70 26.72
CA THR A 32 -4.23 9.67 27.02
C THR A 32 -4.80 8.26 27.02
N THR A 33 -6.11 8.09 26.79
CA THR A 33 -6.69 6.77 26.59
C THR A 33 -6.24 6.18 25.27
N ASP A 34 -6.20 4.85 25.17
CA ASP A 34 -5.88 4.18 23.92
C ASP A 34 -6.82 4.63 22.79
N GLU A 35 -8.11 4.80 23.07
CA GLU A 35 -9.10 5.26 22.08
C GLU A 35 -8.77 6.65 21.52
N ALA A 36 -8.39 7.59 22.39
CA ALA A 36 -8.00 8.94 21.95
C ALA A 36 -6.71 8.90 21.13
N LEU A 37 -5.74 8.08 21.53
CA LEU A 37 -4.48 7.89 20.80
C LEU A 37 -4.70 7.21 19.43
N LEU A 38 -5.61 6.25 19.33
CA LEU A 38 -5.98 5.63 18.05
C LEU A 38 -6.65 6.65 17.11
N GLU A 39 -7.53 7.51 17.63
CA GLU A 39 -8.12 8.59 16.86
C GLU A 39 -7.06 9.58 16.34
N ASP A 40 -6.10 9.96 17.19
CA ASP A 40 -4.99 10.85 16.81
C ASP A 40 -4.07 10.19 15.78
N ALA A 41 -3.79 8.88 15.90
CA ALA A 41 -3.04 8.13 14.90
C ALA A 41 -3.77 8.10 13.55
N GLN A 42 -5.09 7.87 13.55
CA GLN A 42 -5.89 7.90 12.32
C GLN A 42 -5.89 9.29 11.67
N LYS A 43 -6.00 10.36 12.46
CA LYS A 43 -5.87 11.74 11.95
C LYS A 43 -4.50 11.97 11.33
N ALA A 44 -3.43 11.47 11.95
CA ALA A 44 -2.09 11.57 11.40
C ALA A 44 -1.95 10.83 10.05
N VAL A 45 -2.53 9.62 9.90
CA VAL A 45 -2.59 8.92 8.60
C VAL A 45 -3.32 9.76 7.55
N ASN A 46 -4.49 10.30 7.90
CA ASN A 46 -5.30 11.12 6.99
C ASN A 46 -4.58 12.42 6.58
N ALA A 47 -3.76 12.97 7.48
CA ALA A 47 -2.91 14.13 7.23
C ALA A 47 -1.57 13.77 6.55
N GLN A 48 -1.39 12.50 6.14
CA GLN A 48 -0.16 11.98 5.52
C GLN A 48 1.09 12.07 6.42
N GLN A 49 0.90 12.21 7.73
CA GLN A 49 1.95 12.22 8.75
C GLN A 49 2.24 10.78 9.21
N TYR A 50 2.66 9.93 8.28
CA TYR A 50 2.71 8.49 8.47
C TYR A 50 3.64 8.05 9.60
N GLN A 51 4.81 8.67 9.74
CA GLN A 51 5.72 8.37 10.86
C GLN A 51 5.08 8.73 12.20
N SER A 52 4.42 9.89 12.29
CA SER A 52 3.70 10.30 13.51
C SER A 52 2.62 9.29 13.90
N ALA A 53 1.88 8.76 12.92
CA ALA A 53 0.89 7.71 13.18
C ALA A 53 1.53 6.43 13.72
N ILE A 54 2.64 5.98 13.10
CA ILE A 54 3.41 4.81 13.55
C ILE A 54 3.92 5.02 14.99
N ASP A 55 4.49 6.18 15.29
CA ASP A 55 5.03 6.50 16.62
C ASP A 55 3.93 6.53 17.69
N ILE A 56 2.75 7.09 17.37
CA ILE A 56 1.61 7.08 18.30
C ILE A 56 1.22 5.64 18.64
N ILE A 57 1.03 4.79 17.61
CA ILE A 57 0.64 3.39 17.85
C ILE A 57 1.74 2.62 18.58
N THR A 58 3.00 2.72 18.16
CA THR A 58 4.06 1.84 18.65
C THR A 58 4.62 2.26 20.01
N LEU A 59 4.61 3.56 20.32
CA LEU A 59 5.25 4.13 21.51
C LEU A 59 4.26 4.61 22.58
N LYS A 60 3.03 5.00 22.21
CA LYS A 60 2.09 5.65 23.15
C LYS A 60 0.89 4.78 23.51
N VAL A 61 0.35 4.04 22.54
CA VAL A 61 -0.78 3.12 22.79
C VAL A 61 -0.30 1.94 23.64
N SER A 62 -1.10 1.54 24.62
CA SER A 62 -0.78 0.43 25.51
C SER A 62 -0.61 -0.90 24.76
N SER A 63 -0.01 -1.92 25.37
CA SER A 63 0.08 -3.26 24.77
C SER A 63 -1.29 -3.85 24.44
N GLY A 64 -2.28 -3.67 25.33
CA GLY A 64 -3.66 -4.10 25.10
C GLY A 64 -4.29 -3.34 23.93
N GLY A 65 -4.11 -2.02 23.87
CA GLY A 65 -4.59 -1.19 22.77
C GLY A 65 -3.99 -1.58 21.42
N ARG A 66 -2.66 -1.81 21.36
CA ARG A 66 -1.95 -2.24 20.14
C ARG A 66 -2.40 -3.60 19.61
N SER A 67 -2.92 -4.47 20.48
CA SER A 67 -3.43 -5.79 20.08
C SER A 67 -4.79 -5.72 19.35
N LYS A 68 -5.53 -4.61 19.51
CA LYS A 68 -6.82 -4.40 18.85
C LYS A 68 -6.65 -4.37 17.33
N VAL A 69 -7.62 -4.93 16.62
CA VAL A 69 -7.64 -4.95 15.14
C VAL A 69 -7.51 -3.54 14.57
N LEU A 70 -8.25 -2.58 15.10
CA LEU A 70 -8.20 -1.18 14.65
C LEU A 70 -6.78 -0.59 14.75
N ALA A 71 -6.04 -0.87 15.84
CA ALA A 71 -4.68 -0.37 15.99
C ALA A 71 -3.75 -0.93 14.92
N LYS A 72 -3.91 -2.21 14.58
CA LYS A 72 -3.14 -2.88 13.51
C LYS A 72 -3.51 -2.35 12.12
N GLU A 73 -4.79 -2.07 11.87
CA GLU A 73 -5.24 -1.48 10.60
C GLU A 73 -4.67 -0.06 10.39
N ILE A 74 -4.69 0.78 11.44
CA ILE A 74 -4.09 2.12 11.40
C ILE A 74 -2.57 2.02 11.21
N LEU A 75 -1.91 1.11 11.94
CA LEU A 75 -0.47 0.90 11.81
C LEU A 75 -0.07 0.41 10.42
N ALA A 76 -0.80 -0.55 9.86
CA ALA A 76 -0.60 -1.02 8.50
C ALA A 76 -0.79 0.12 7.49
N SER A 77 -1.77 1.00 7.70
CA SER A 77 -1.98 2.18 6.87
C SER A 77 -0.82 3.18 6.96
N GLY A 78 -0.28 3.40 8.16
CA GLY A 78 0.92 4.23 8.37
C GLY A 78 2.13 3.68 7.62
N TYR A 79 2.40 2.39 7.74
CA TYR A 79 3.49 1.73 7.00
C TYR A 79 3.28 1.75 5.48
N ALA A 80 2.06 1.55 4.99
CA ALA A 80 1.77 1.65 3.57
C ALA A 80 2.00 3.07 3.03
N GLY A 81 1.58 4.09 3.77
CA GLY A 81 1.84 5.50 3.44
C GLY A 81 3.34 5.83 3.40
N ARG A 82 4.11 5.34 4.37
CA ARG A 82 5.59 5.43 4.37
C ARG A 82 6.22 4.79 3.13
N CYS A 83 5.63 3.71 2.63
CA CYS A 83 6.07 3.08 1.39
C CYS A 83 5.80 3.94 0.13
N GLY A 84 5.04 5.03 0.25
CA GLY A 84 4.66 5.90 -0.86
C GLY A 84 3.23 5.67 -1.35
N LEU A 85 2.47 4.75 -0.73
CA LEU A 85 1.08 4.51 -1.11
C LEU A 85 0.19 5.66 -0.63
N ASN A 86 -0.28 6.45 -1.61
CA ASN A 86 -1.51 7.21 -1.49
C ASN A 86 -2.55 6.52 -2.38
N PHE A 87 -3.62 5.99 -1.79
CA PHE A 87 -4.59 5.17 -2.51
C PHE A 87 -5.24 5.89 -3.70
N ILE A 88 -5.58 7.17 -3.54
CA ILE A 88 -6.21 7.96 -4.60
C ILE A 88 -5.22 8.15 -5.74
N ASP A 89 -4.01 8.62 -5.42
CA ASP A 89 -2.99 8.85 -6.44
C ASP A 89 -2.58 7.55 -7.14
N PHE A 90 -2.51 6.45 -6.40
CA PHE A 90 -2.16 5.14 -6.93
C PHE A 90 -3.20 4.65 -7.94
N VAL A 91 -4.48 4.68 -7.59
CA VAL A 91 -5.56 4.29 -8.50
C VAL A 91 -5.65 5.24 -9.70
N THR A 92 -5.52 6.55 -9.48
CA THR A 92 -5.51 7.54 -10.56
C THR A 92 -4.35 7.30 -11.53
N SER A 93 -3.13 7.06 -11.02
CA SER A 93 -1.95 6.80 -11.84
C SER A 93 -2.04 5.46 -12.57
N LEU A 94 -2.54 4.40 -11.94
CA LEU A 94 -2.79 3.12 -12.61
C LEU A 94 -3.79 3.28 -13.76
N SER A 95 -4.84 4.09 -13.58
CA SER A 95 -5.85 4.30 -14.62
C SER A 95 -5.36 5.14 -15.80
N SER A 96 -4.33 5.96 -15.61
CA SER A 96 -3.77 6.86 -16.64
C SER A 96 -2.50 6.32 -17.30
N THR A 97 -1.87 5.29 -16.72
CA THR A 97 -0.64 4.73 -17.27
C THR A 97 -0.93 3.92 -18.53
N VAL A 98 -0.34 4.36 -19.65
CA VAL A 98 -0.43 3.67 -20.94
C VAL A 98 0.87 2.93 -21.17
N SER A 99 0.96 1.69 -20.68
CA SER A 99 2.07 0.78 -20.95
C SER A 99 1.52 -0.63 -21.17
N THR A 100 2.23 -1.42 -21.97
CA THR A 100 1.96 -2.86 -22.09
C THR A 100 2.70 -3.67 -21.03
N SER A 101 3.72 -3.08 -20.39
CA SER A 101 4.53 -3.71 -19.35
C SER A 101 3.86 -3.63 -17.98
N ALA A 102 3.61 -4.79 -17.39
CA ALA A 102 3.04 -4.89 -16.05
C ALA A 102 3.91 -4.20 -14.99
N PHE A 103 5.23 -4.40 -15.05
CA PHE A 103 6.15 -3.79 -14.09
C PHE A 103 6.21 -2.26 -14.22
N LYS A 104 6.16 -1.72 -15.44
CA LYS A 104 6.07 -0.26 -15.66
C LYS A 104 4.75 0.31 -15.16
N ILE A 105 3.64 -0.40 -15.35
CA ILE A 105 2.33 0.03 -14.85
C ILE A 105 2.36 0.18 -13.33
N VAL A 106 2.89 -0.81 -12.60
CA VAL A 106 2.86 -0.77 -11.13
C VAL A 106 3.91 0.15 -10.53
N SER A 107 5.01 0.46 -11.23
CA SER A 107 6.05 1.37 -10.73
C SER A 107 5.72 2.84 -10.99
N ALA A 108 4.98 3.15 -12.06
CA ALA A 108 4.65 4.52 -12.47
C ALA A 108 4.04 5.41 -11.37
N PRO A 109 3.14 4.93 -10.48
CA PRO A 109 2.58 5.75 -9.41
C PRO A 109 3.60 6.30 -8.40
N PHE A 110 4.81 5.76 -8.39
CA PHE A 110 5.85 6.05 -7.40
C PHE A 110 6.98 6.94 -7.93
N VAL A 111 6.88 7.37 -9.19
CA VAL A 111 7.81 8.33 -9.81
C VAL A 111 7.65 9.71 -9.18
N GLY A 112 8.75 10.40 -8.93
CA GLY A 112 8.78 11.73 -8.31
C GLY A 112 8.41 11.76 -6.83
N ARG A 113 8.40 10.60 -6.15
CA ARG A 113 7.98 10.47 -4.74
C ARG A 113 9.00 9.74 -3.89
N ALA A 114 9.06 10.09 -2.61
CA ALA A 114 9.78 9.31 -1.61
C ALA A 114 9.12 7.93 -1.44
N ILE A 115 9.93 6.88 -1.41
CA ILE A 115 9.47 5.50 -1.25
C ILE A 115 10.31 4.77 -0.20
N ASP A 116 9.70 3.77 0.43
CA ASP A 116 10.34 2.88 1.40
C ASP A 116 9.72 1.48 1.27
N PRO A 117 10.25 0.64 0.35
CA PRO A 117 9.71 -0.70 0.11
C PRO A 117 9.68 -1.58 1.37
N THR A 118 10.60 -1.38 2.32
CA THR A 118 10.59 -2.12 3.59
C THR A 118 9.37 -1.78 4.43
N SER A 119 8.92 -0.53 4.41
CA SER A 119 7.66 -0.13 5.05
C SER A 119 6.44 -0.83 4.41
N CYS A 120 6.42 -1.10 3.10
CA CYS A 120 5.35 -1.92 2.52
C CYS A 120 5.30 -3.33 3.13
N LEU A 121 6.46 -3.97 3.30
CA LEU A 121 6.53 -5.29 3.93
C LEU A 121 6.08 -5.25 5.39
N GLN A 122 6.44 -4.20 6.14
CA GLN A 122 5.94 -4.00 7.52
C GLN A 122 4.41 -3.84 7.57
N SER A 123 3.82 -3.15 6.58
CA SER A 123 2.37 -3.04 6.45
C SER A 123 1.71 -4.41 6.24
N LEU A 124 2.24 -5.21 5.31
CA LEU A 124 1.74 -6.55 5.00
C LEU A 124 1.86 -7.50 6.20
N ASN A 125 3.02 -7.53 6.86
CA ASN A 125 3.24 -8.31 8.08
C ASN A 125 2.29 -7.88 9.22
N THR A 126 1.99 -6.58 9.31
CA THR A 126 1.02 -6.06 10.29
C THR A 126 -0.38 -6.60 10.01
N LEU A 127 -0.81 -6.67 8.74
CA LEU A 127 -2.09 -7.25 8.34
C LEU A 127 -2.14 -8.76 8.60
N GLU A 128 -1.07 -9.50 8.31
CA GLU A 128 -1.00 -10.93 8.63
C GLU A 128 -1.11 -11.21 10.13
N SER A 129 -0.62 -10.28 10.98
CA SER A 129 -0.77 -10.39 12.43
C SER A 129 -2.22 -10.22 12.92
N ILE A 130 -3.14 -9.72 12.09
CA ILE A 130 -4.56 -9.60 12.44
C ILE A 130 -5.20 -11.00 12.41
N ALA A 131 -5.08 -11.67 11.26
CA ALA A 131 -5.61 -13.01 11.03
C ALA A 131 -4.99 -13.61 9.74
N PRO A 132 -5.06 -14.94 9.56
CA PRO A 132 -4.79 -15.57 8.28
C PRO A 132 -5.65 -14.96 7.16
N ASN A 133 -5.15 -14.94 5.93
CA ASN A 133 -5.83 -14.37 4.76
C ASN A 133 -7.30 -14.81 4.60
N ALA A 134 -7.58 -16.10 4.80
CA ALA A 134 -8.93 -16.66 4.68
C ALA A 134 -9.92 -16.20 5.77
N SER A 135 -9.42 -15.60 6.86
CA SER A 135 -10.21 -15.11 7.98
C SER A 135 -10.24 -13.59 8.10
N ARG A 136 -9.48 -12.88 7.26
CA ARG A 136 -9.50 -11.42 7.17
C ARG A 136 -10.76 -10.93 6.48
N THR A 137 -11.19 -9.71 6.82
CA THR A 137 -12.31 -9.08 6.12
C THR A 137 -11.93 -8.78 4.67
N SER A 138 -12.93 -8.64 3.79
CA SER A 138 -12.66 -8.30 2.40
C SER A 138 -11.94 -6.96 2.25
N SER A 139 -12.22 -5.97 3.11
CA SER A 139 -11.48 -4.70 3.11
C SER A 139 -10.01 -4.87 3.48
N GLN A 140 -9.71 -5.73 4.47
CA GLN A 140 -8.33 -6.04 4.85
C GLN A 140 -7.58 -6.78 3.73
N ASN A 141 -8.25 -7.72 3.04
CA ASN A 141 -7.67 -8.41 1.89
C ASN A 141 -7.49 -7.47 0.69
N ALA A 142 -8.47 -6.61 0.38
CA ALA A 142 -8.33 -5.61 -0.68
C ALA A 142 -7.17 -4.64 -0.39
N PHE A 143 -7.06 -4.16 0.85
CA PHE A 143 -5.95 -3.32 1.26
C PHE A 143 -4.61 -4.04 1.13
N ALA A 144 -4.49 -5.28 1.63
CA ALA A 144 -3.28 -6.08 1.50
C ALA A 144 -2.89 -6.33 0.04
N ALA A 145 -3.86 -6.54 -0.85
CA ALA A 145 -3.60 -6.73 -2.28
C ALA A 145 -2.98 -5.47 -2.91
N VAL A 146 -3.51 -4.28 -2.58
CA VAL A 146 -2.99 -2.99 -3.05
C VAL A 146 -1.62 -2.69 -2.47
N VAL A 147 -1.38 -3.00 -1.19
CA VAL A 147 -0.05 -2.87 -0.58
C VAL A 147 0.94 -3.85 -1.22
N GLY A 148 0.51 -5.06 -1.59
CA GLY A 148 1.32 -6.01 -2.37
C GLY A 148 1.74 -5.45 -3.74
N MET A 149 0.79 -4.85 -4.48
CA MET A 149 1.10 -4.11 -5.71
C MET A 149 2.07 -2.95 -5.46
N SER A 150 1.90 -2.24 -4.35
CA SER A 150 2.77 -1.12 -3.97
C SER A 150 4.18 -1.60 -3.63
N LEU A 151 4.32 -2.73 -2.94
CA LEU A 151 5.62 -3.35 -2.67
C LEU A 151 6.34 -3.73 -3.97
N MET A 152 5.61 -4.31 -4.92
CA MET A 152 6.15 -4.63 -6.24
C MET A 152 6.58 -3.36 -7.00
N GLY A 153 5.69 -2.36 -7.09
CA GLY A 153 5.96 -1.12 -7.80
C GLY A 153 7.11 -0.31 -7.22
N THR A 154 7.13 -0.14 -5.89
CA THR A 154 8.21 0.56 -5.18
C THR A 154 9.51 -0.24 -5.22
N GLY A 155 9.47 -1.58 -5.16
CA GLY A 155 10.65 -2.43 -5.31
C GLY A 155 11.31 -2.31 -6.68
N VAL A 156 10.50 -2.31 -7.75
CA VAL A 156 10.97 -2.04 -9.12
C VAL A 156 11.56 -0.65 -9.19
N ARG A 157 10.76 0.39 -8.90
CA ARG A 157 11.18 1.79 -8.97
C ARG A 157 12.48 2.03 -8.19
N ASN A 158 12.56 1.56 -6.95
CA ASN A 158 13.74 1.74 -6.07
C ASN A 158 15.01 1.06 -6.60
N SER A 159 14.87 0.13 -7.54
CA SER A 159 16.02 -0.63 -8.06
C SER A 159 16.40 -0.22 -9.48
N THR A 160 15.51 0.46 -10.20
CA THR A 160 15.61 0.60 -11.66
C THR A 160 15.30 2.02 -12.17
N ASP A 161 14.86 2.92 -11.29
CA ASP A 161 14.51 4.33 -11.55
C ASP A 161 14.89 5.15 -10.29
N ILE A 162 16.18 5.20 -10.01
CA ILE A 162 16.81 5.82 -8.83
C ILE A 162 17.30 7.24 -9.08
N ASP A 163 17.20 7.75 -10.31
CA ASP A 163 17.61 9.10 -10.66
C ASP A 163 16.60 10.19 -10.23
N GLY A 164 16.66 11.37 -10.85
CA GLY A 164 15.77 12.48 -10.53
C GLY A 164 16.13 13.25 -9.25
N ILE A 165 15.25 14.19 -8.89
CA ILE A 165 15.46 15.06 -7.72
C ILE A 165 15.33 14.24 -6.43
N ASN A 166 16.36 14.26 -5.57
CA ASN A 166 16.44 13.46 -4.34
C ASN A 166 16.37 11.94 -4.57
N ASN A 167 16.77 11.44 -5.74
CA ASN A 167 16.65 10.03 -6.13
C ASN A 167 15.19 9.56 -6.17
N TYR A 168 14.28 10.44 -6.58
CA TYR A 168 12.85 10.18 -6.61
C TYR A 168 12.33 9.53 -7.90
N GLY A 169 13.24 9.15 -8.79
CA GLY A 169 12.95 8.64 -10.12
C GLY A 169 12.40 9.72 -11.04
N ASP A 170 12.80 9.69 -12.30
CA ASP A 170 12.29 10.57 -13.35
C ASP A 170 11.28 9.88 -14.28
N GLY A 171 11.04 8.58 -14.07
CA GLY A 171 10.13 7.76 -14.86
C GLY A 171 10.80 7.08 -16.06
N THR A 172 12.10 7.31 -16.25
CA THR A 172 12.96 6.57 -17.17
C THR A 172 13.77 5.53 -16.40
N GLN A 173 14.09 4.42 -17.08
CA GLN A 173 14.83 3.35 -16.42
C GLN A 173 16.32 3.64 -16.51
N ASP A 174 16.99 3.58 -15.36
CA ASP A 174 18.43 3.81 -15.27
C ASP A 174 19.18 2.64 -15.91
N ALA A 175 19.75 2.87 -17.10
CA ALA A 175 20.56 1.92 -17.88
C ALA A 175 19.92 0.54 -18.24
N ASN A 176 20.12 0.14 -19.50
CA ASN A 176 19.68 -1.17 -19.99
C ASN A 176 20.44 -2.31 -19.28
N GLY A 177 19.71 -3.28 -18.72
CA GLY A 177 20.28 -4.50 -18.11
C GLY A 177 20.29 -4.53 -16.58
N ILE A 178 19.78 -3.49 -15.90
CA ILE A 178 19.68 -3.50 -14.43
C ILE A 178 18.91 -4.72 -13.91
N SER A 179 17.85 -5.15 -14.59
CA SER A 179 17.00 -6.28 -14.18
C SER A 179 17.79 -7.56 -13.86
N CYS A 180 18.84 -7.85 -14.65
CA CYS A 180 19.67 -9.04 -14.45
C CYS A 180 20.71 -8.86 -13.34
N SER A 181 21.06 -7.62 -13.01
CA SER A 181 22.01 -7.27 -11.96
C SER A 181 21.36 -7.02 -10.58
N LEU A 182 20.04 -7.13 -10.48
CA LEU A 182 19.32 -6.93 -9.22
C LEU A 182 19.80 -7.91 -8.14
N THR A 183 20.11 -7.36 -6.97
CA THR A 183 20.47 -8.15 -5.79
C THR A 183 19.31 -9.05 -5.38
N ASN A 184 19.61 -10.16 -4.69
CA ASN A 184 18.56 -11.05 -4.18
C ASN A 184 17.53 -10.29 -3.32
N THR A 185 17.97 -9.37 -2.47
CA THR A 185 17.07 -8.57 -1.63
C THR A 185 16.11 -7.69 -2.44
N GLN A 186 16.57 -7.11 -3.55
CA GLN A 186 15.70 -6.30 -4.42
C GLN A 186 14.65 -7.16 -5.12
N VAL A 187 15.05 -8.31 -5.66
CA VAL A 187 14.13 -9.25 -6.32
C VAL A 187 13.15 -9.86 -5.32
N ASP A 188 13.58 -10.14 -4.09
CA ASP A 188 12.73 -10.70 -3.04
C ASP A 188 11.54 -9.79 -2.71
N LEU A 189 11.72 -8.46 -2.70
CA LEU A 189 10.61 -7.51 -2.51
C LEU A 189 9.56 -7.64 -3.61
N ILE A 190 10.00 -7.82 -4.87
CA ILE A 190 9.12 -7.95 -6.03
C ILE A 190 8.36 -9.28 -5.97
N ILE A 191 9.04 -10.37 -5.62
CA ILE A 191 8.44 -11.70 -5.39
C ILE A 191 7.36 -11.63 -4.32
N LEU A 192 7.70 -11.05 -3.16
CA LEU A 192 6.77 -10.91 -2.03
C LEU A 192 5.58 -10.03 -2.41
N GLY A 193 5.82 -8.89 -3.08
CA GLY A 193 4.76 -7.99 -3.53
C GLY A 193 3.75 -8.70 -4.43
N PHE A 194 4.24 -9.46 -5.41
CA PHE A 194 3.39 -10.27 -6.28
C PHE A 194 2.65 -11.36 -5.50
N GLY A 195 3.32 -12.07 -4.59
CA GLY A 195 2.72 -13.11 -3.76
C GLY A 195 1.59 -12.59 -2.88
N PHE A 196 1.81 -11.46 -2.20
CA PHE A 196 0.78 -10.80 -1.39
C PHE A 196 -0.37 -10.29 -2.26
N MET A 197 -0.09 -9.66 -3.40
CA MET A 197 -1.12 -9.22 -4.33
C MET A 197 -2.04 -10.39 -4.75
N SER A 198 -1.43 -11.47 -5.27
CA SER A 198 -2.11 -12.66 -5.77
C SER A 198 -2.95 -13.36 -4.68
N GLN A 199 -2.32 -13.66 -3.54
CA GLN A 199 -3.00 -14.34 -2.43
C GLN A 199 -4.21 -13.54 -1.93
N ASN A 200 -4.06 -12.21 -1.78
CA ASN A 200 -5.13 -11.39 -1.25
C ASN A 200 -6.24 -11.10 -2.26
N PHE A 201 -5.93 -10.96 -3.55
CA PHE A 201 -6.98 -10.90 -4.57
C PHE A 201 -7.76 -12.20 -4.73
N SER A 202 -7.11 -13.37 -4.55
CA SER A 202 -7.80 -14.66 -4.61
C SER A 202 -8.85 -14.85 -3.51
N ALA A 203 -8.74 -14.08 -2.42
CA ALA A 203 -9.72 -14.05 -1.32
C ALA A 203 -10.89 -13.08 -1.56
N LEU A 204 -10.92 -12.36 -2.70
CA LEU A 204 -11.99 -11.43 -3.06
C LEU A 204 -12.92 -12.04 -4.11
N SER A 205 -14.22 -11.73 -4.01
CA SER A 205 -15.23 -12.18 -4.96
C SER A 205 -15.32 -11.28 -6.21
N SER A 206 -15.89 -11.81 -7.30
CA SER A 206 -16.18 -11.03 -8.52
C SER A 206 -17.03 -9.78 -8.26
N SER A 207 -17.91 -9.82 -7.25
CA SER A 207 -18.71 -8.66 -6.85
C SER A 207 -17.90 -7.51 -6.25
N GLN A 208 -16.66 -7.77 -5.81
CA GLN A 208 -15.80 -6.79 -5.15
C GLN A 208 -14.80 -6.16 -6.11
N ILE A 209 -14.26 -6.94 -7.04
CA ILE A 209 -13.22 -6.49 -7.98
C ILE A 209 -13.72 -6.39 -9.44
N GLY A 210 -14.93 -6.85 -9.71
CA GLY A 210 -15.50 -6.96 -11.06
C GLY A 210 -15.07 -8.24 -11.76
N SER A 211 -16.00 -8.86 -12.50
CA SER A 211 -15.78 -10.14 -13.19
C SER A 211 -14.62 -10.09 -14.20
N ASN A 212 -14.44 -8.96 -14.88
CA ASN A 212 -13.34 -8.78 -15.84
C ASN A 212 -11.99 -8.76 -15.13
N SER A 213 -11.86 -8.00 -14.03
CA SER A 213 -10.62 -7.94 -13.24
C SER A 213 -10.28 -9.30 -12.64
N GLN A 214 -11.28 -10.03 -12.12
CA GLN A 214 -11.06 -11.37 -11.58
C GLN A 214 -10.58 -12.35 -12.67
N THR A 215 -11.16 -12.27 -13.87
CA THR A 215 -10.73 -13.09 -15.01
C THR A 215 -9.28 -12.78 -15.39
N SER A 216 -8.93 -11.50 -15.52
CA SER A 216 -7.56 -11.07 -15.83
C SER A 216 -6.56 -11.49 -14.75
N LEU A 217 -6.91 -11.37 -13.48
CA LEU A 217 -6.08 -11.82 -12.36
C LEU A 217 -5.87 -13.33 -12.39
N ASN A 218 -6.91 -14.11 -12.63
CA ASN A 218 -6.80 -15.56 -12.78
C ASN A 218 -5.90 -15.95 -13.96
N VAL A 219 -5.97 -15.22 -15.08
CA VAL A 219 -5.07 -15.43 -16.22
C VAL A 219 -3.62 -15.14 -15.84
N ILE A 220 -3.35 -14.02 -15.14
CA ILE A 220 -2.00 -13.66 -14.70
C ILE A 220 -1.44 -14.70 -13.71
N ILE A 221 -2.23 -15.13 -12.73
CA ILE A 221 -1.85 -16.15 -11.76
C ILE A 221 -1.58 -17.48 -12.48
N SER A 222 -2.45 -17.88 -13.39
CA SER A 222 -2.28 -19.10 -14.21
C SER A 222 -1.00 -19.07 -15.04
N LYS A 223 -0.69 -17.92 -15.67
CA LYS A 223 0.56 -17.73 -16.41
C LYS A 223 1.78 -17.83 -15.50
N CYS A 224 1.72 -17.21 -14.33
CA CYS A 224 2.83 -17.23 -13.38
C CYS A 224 3.11 -18.64 -12.84
N VAL A 225 2.08 -19.48 -12.58
CA VAL A 225 2.29 -20.89 -12.16
C VAL A 225 2.73 -21.80 -13.30
N ALA A 226 2.52 -21.37 -14.56
CA ALA A 226 2.95 -22.12 -15.73
C ALA A 226 4.46 -21.98 -16.02
N ILE A 227 5.13 -20.98 -15.44
CA ILE A 227 6.59 -20.83 -15.55
C ILE A 227 7.26 -21.89 -14.68
N ALA A 228 8.25 -22.60 -15.22
CA ALA A 228 8.98 -23.63 -14.49
C ALA A 228 9.66 -23.05 -13.23
N GLY A 229 9.28 -23.55 -12.05
CA GLY A 229 9.76 -23.01 -10.77
C GLY A 229 9.00 -21.78 -10.26
N GLY A 230 7.97 -21.31 -10.97
CA GLY A 230 7.12 -20.20 -10.58
C GLY A 230 6.19 -20.54 -9.41
N SER A 231 6.10 -19.63 -8.45
CA SER A 231 5.05 -19.63 -7.43
C SER A 231 4.52 -18.22 -7.24
N CYS A 232 3.20 -18.09 -7.37
CA CYS A 232 2.51 -16.81 -7.47
C CYS A 232 1.98 -16.30 -6.14
N SER A 233 2.23 -17.03 -5.05
CA SER A 233 1.66 -16.75 -3.73
C SER A 233 2.71 -16.86 -2.63
N ILE A 234 3.97 -16.52 -2.95
CA ILE A 234 5.05 -16.50 -1.96
C ILE A 234 4.94 -15.23 -1.13
N THR A 235 4.53 -15.38 0.13
CA THR A 235 4.50 -14.29 1.12
C THR A 235 5.51 -14.46 2.24
N ASP A 236 6.10 -15.65 2.36
CA ASP A 236 7.18 -15.95 3.31
C ASP A 236 8.56 -15.81 2.62
N PRO A 237 9.42 -14.89 3.08
CA PRO A 237 10.78 -14.73 2.55
C PRO A 237 11.62 -16.02 2.57
N ALA A 238 11.39 -16.91 3.56
CA ALA A 238 12.13 -18.16 3.65
C ALA A 238 11.77 -19.17 2.55
N SER A 239 10.62 -18.97 1.90
CA SER A 239 10.17 -19.80 0.77
C SER A 239 10.76 -19.35 -0.58
N ILE A 240 11.54 -18.28 -0.62
CA ILE A 240 12.15 -17.77 -1.86
C ILE A 240 13.44 -18.53 -2.18
N THR A 241 13.44 -19.23 -3.31
CA THR A 241 14.59 -20.00 -3.82
C THR A 241 15.32 -19.25 -4.95
N ASN A 242 16.57 -19.65 -5.25
CA ASN A 242 17.32 -19.06 -6.37
C ASN A 242 16.62 -19.23 -7.72
N PRO A 243 16.05 -20.39 -8.08
CA PRO A 243 15.26 -20.51 -9.31
C PRO A 243 14.11 -19.51 -9.44
N ILE A 244 13.44 -19.16 -8.33
CA ILE A 244 12.37 -18.14 -8.33
C ILE A 244 12.96 -16.75 -8.60
N ARG A 245 14.08 -16.42 -7.94
CA ARG A 245 14.77 -15.14 -8.17
C ARG A 245 15.20 -14.98 -9.62
N ASP A 246 15.80 -16.02 -10.19
CA ASP A 246 16.28 -16.01 -11.57
C ASP A 246 15.11 -15.86 -12.55
N THR A 247 14.02 -16.60 -12.32
CA THR A 247 12.77 -16.46 -13.10
C THR A 247 12.23 -15.03 -13.08
N ILE A 248 12.26 -14.34 -11.94
CA ILE A 248 11.74 -12.97 -11.85
C ILE A 248 12.69 -11.96 -12.49
N ARG A 249 14.01 -12.14 -12.37
CA ARG A 249 14.97 -11.32 -13.13
C ARG A 249 14.75 -11.46 -14.63
N ASP A 250 14.59 -12.70 -15.09
CA ASP A 250 14.31 -13.03 -16.47
C ASP A 250 13.02 -12.36 -16.96
N LEU A 251 11.94 -12.44 -16.16
CA LEU A 251 10.67 -11.79 -16.47
C LEU A 251 10.81 -10.27 -16.51
N MET A 252 11.54 -9.68 -15.57
CA MET A 252 11.82 -8.24 -15.52
C MET A 252 12.70 -7.76 -16.68
N ASN A 253 13.53 -8.62 -17.26
CA ASN A 253 14.33 -8.28 -18.44
C ASN A 253 13.51 -8.28 -19.74
N THR A 254 12.28 -8.78 -19.72
CA THR A 254 11.41 -8.76 -20.91
C THR A 254 10.89 -7.35 -21.24
N SER A 255 10.64 -7.08 -22.52
CA SER A 255 9.96 -5.85 -22.97
C SER A 255 8.45 -5.87 -22.72
N ASP A 256 7.87 -7.06 -22.72
CA ASP A 256 6.41 -7.24 -22.76
C ASP A 256 5.81 -7.20 -21.36
N TYR A 257 6.50 -7.79 -20.38
CA TYR A 257 6.06 -7.80 -18.98
C TYR A 257 6.93 -6.88 -18.12
N GLY A 258 8.23 -6.89 -18.39
CA GLY A 258 9.31 -6.26 -17.64
C GLY A 258 9.65 -4.84 -18.05
N ILE A 259 10.82 -4.42 -17.61
CA ILE A 259 11.40 -3.11 -17.85
C ILE A 259 12.62 -3.18 -18.79
N GLY A 260 13.07 -4.40 -19.12
CA GLY A 260 14.22 -4.64 -19.98
C GLY A 260 13.89 -4.61 -21.47
N THR A 261 14.82 -5.15 -22.25
CA THR A 261 14.81 -5.07 -23.73
C THR A 261 14.63 -6.42 -24.39
N PHE A 262 14.62 -7.52 -23.64
CA PHE A 262 14.49 -8.86 -24.22
C PHE A 262 13.06 -9.09 -24.72
N HIS A 263 12.90 -9.43 -25.99
CA HIS A 263 11.59 -9.72 -26.55
C HIS A 263 11.44 -11.24 -26.75
N PRO A 264 10.74 -11.95 -25.84
CA PRO A 264 10.62 -13.40 -25.94
C PRO A 264 9.74 -13.79 -27.13
N ALA A 265 10.14 -14.82 -27.89
CA ALA A 265 9.30 -15.36 -28.96
C ALA A 265 8.00 -16.01 -28.43
N ASN A 266 8.00 -16.45 -27.17
CA ASN A 266 6.85 -16.94 -26.41
C ASN A 266 7.18 -17.00 -24.91
N ASP A 267 6.18 -17.23 -24.05
CA ASP A 267 6.35 -17.27 -22.59
C ASP A 267 7.36 -18.35 -22.12
N LEU A 268 7.62 -19.41 -22.91
CA LEU A 268 8.61 -20.45 -22.60
C LEU A 268 10.06 -20.01 -22.85
N ALA A 269 10.27 -18.91 -23.57
CA ALA A 269 11.58 -18.33 -23.86
C ALA A 269 12.01 -17.30 -22.80
N ILE A 270 11.20 -17.08 -21.76
CA ILE A 270 11.53 -16.16 -20.66
C ILE A 270 12.72 -16.69 -19.84
N PRO A 271 12.75 -17.96 -19.40
CA PRO A 271 13.89 -18.49 -18.65
C PRO A 271 15.21 -18.37 -19.42
N GLY A 272 16.25 -17.82 -18.78
CA GLY A 272 17.57 -17.59 -19.36
C GLY A 272 17.68 -16.30 -20.17
N SER A 273 16.74 -15.37 -20.04
CA SER A 273 16.83 -14.05 -20.67
C SER A 273 17.86 -13.14 -20.00
N CYS A 274 18.23 -13.44 -18.75
CA CYS A 274 19.42 -12.91 -18.10
C CYS A 274 20.61 -13.88 -18.27
N PRO A 275 21.70 -13.44 -18.92
CA PRO A 275 22.90 -14.25 -19.13
C PRO A 275 23.74 -14.45 -17.85
#